data_AF-A0A448HKP8-F1
#
_entry.id   AF-A0A448HKP8-F1
#
_cell.length_a   1.000
_cell.length_b   1.000
_cell.length_c   1.000
_cell.angle_alpha   90.00
_cell.angle_beta   90.00
_cell.angle_gamma   90.00
#
_symmetry.space_group_name_H-M   'P 1'
#
loop_
_entity.id
_entity.type
_entity.pdbx_description
1 polymer ?
#
loop_
_entity_poly.entity_id
_entity_poly.type
_entity_poly.pdbx_seq_one_letter_code
_entity_poly.pdbx_strand_id
1 'polypeptide(L)' 'MTRIAVVGLGYIGLPTAIVLARAGAEVIGVDVS' A
#
# COMPACT_ATOMS: atom_id res chain seq x y z
N MET A 1 -8.28 -13.40 3.98
CA MET A 1 -7.71 -12.38 3.09
C MET A 1 -7.14 -11.27 3.98
N THR A 2 -5.88 -10.89 3.83
CA THR A 2 -5.27 -9.84 4.66
C THR A 2 -5.55 -8.47 4.05
N ARG A 3 -6.10 -7.54 4.85
CA ARG A 3 -6.34 -6.14 4.45
C ARG A 3 -5.26 -5.24 5.05
N ILE A 4 -4.66 -4.40 4.22
CA ILE A 4 -3.56 -3.52 4.64
C ILE A 4 -3.83 -2.09 4.18
N ALA A 5 -3.71 -1.14 5.10
CA ALA A 5 -3.71 0.27 4.78
C ALA A 5 -2.27 0.78 4.74
N VAL A 6 -1.91 1.49 3.67
CA VAL A 6 -0.61 2.18 3.55
C VAL A 6 -0.87 3.68 3.57
N VAL A 7 -0.39 4.36 4.60
CA VAL A 7 -0.56 5.81 4.81
C VAL A 7 0.75 6.51 4.44
N GLY A 8 0.67 7.39 3.44
CA GLY A 8 1.81 7.97 2.74
C GLY A 8 2.22 7.10 1.56
N LEU A 9 2.15 7.63 0.34
CA LEU A 9 2.48 6.99 -0.94
C LEU A 9 3.66 7.68 -1.64
N GLY A 10 4.55 8.28 -0.86
CA GLY A 10 5.83 8.77 -1.34
C GLY A 10 6.77 7.64 -1.78
N TYR A 11 8.05 7.97 -1.94
CA TYR A 11 9.09 7.06 -2.48
C TYR A 11 9.14 5.67 -1.82
N ILE A 12 8.79 5.54 -0.55
CA ILE A 12 8.73 4.25 0.16
C ILE A 12 7.33 3.65 0.12
N GLY A 13 6.31 4.45 0.44
CA GLY A 13 4.96 3.96 0.64
C GLY A 13 4.33 3.34 -0.60
N LEU A 14 4.51 3.96 -1.76
CA LEU A 14 3.96 3.44 -3.02
C LEU A 14 4.57 2.10 -3.43
N PRO A 15 5.90 1.93 -3.54
CA PRO A 15 6.47 0.62 -3.88
C PRO A 15 6.15 -0.44 -2.82
N THR A 16 6.08 -0.09 -1.53
CA THR A 16 5.63 -1.03 -0.48
C THR A 16 4.19 -1.48 -0.69
N ALA A 17 3.25 -0.55 -0.96
CA ALA A 17 1.85 -0.87 -1.23
C ALA A 17 1.71 -1.82 -2.43
N ILE A 18 2.48 -1.59 -3.50
CA ILE A 18 2.48 -2.41 -4.72
C ILE A 18 2.98 -3.83 -4.42
N VAL A 19 4.08 -3.96 -3.67
CA VAL A 19 4.63 -5.28 -3.31
C VAL A 19 3.62 -6.08 -2.46
N LEU A 20 2.97 -5.42 -1.49
CA LEU A 20 1.94 -6.04 -0.65
C LEU A 20 0.72 -6.50 -1.46
N ALA A 21 0.26 -5.67 -2.41
CA ALA A 21 -0.83 -6.04 -3.30
C ALA A 21 -0.47 -7.23 -4.19
N ARG A 22 0.76 -7.27 -4.74
CA ARG A 22 1.28 -8.40 -5.53
C ARG A 22 1.42 -9.69 -4.72
N ALA A 23 1.66 -9.57 -3.41
CA ALA A 23 1.69 -10.70 -2.49
C ALA A 23 0.28 -11.24 -2.14
N GLY A 24 -0.79 -10.67 -2.70
CA GLY A 24 -2.17 -11.13 -2.51
C GLY A 24 -2.91 -10.45 -1.35
N ALA A 25 -2.35 -9.40 -0.77
CA ALA A 25 -3.09 -8.56 0.18
C ALA A 25 -4.07 -7.63 -0.54
N GLU A 26 -5.21 -7.36 0.08
CA GLU A 26 -6.11 -6.29 -0.35
C GLU A 26 -5.58 -4.97 0.25
N VAL A 27 -5.05 -4.09 -0.60
CA VAL A 27 -4.34 -2.88 -0.15
C VAL A 27 -5.16 -1.63 -0.45
N ILE A 28 -5.29 -0.75 0.54
CA ILE A 28 -5.81 0.61 0.40
C ILE A 28 -4.66 1.59 0.66
N GLY A 29 -4.30 2.39 -0.36
CA GLY A 29 -3.34 3.47 -0.22
C GLY A 29 -4.03 4.79 0.11
N VAL A 30 -3.46 5.57 1.04
CA VAL A 30 -3.93 6.91 1.41
C VAL A 30 -2.75 7.87 1.39
N ASP A 31 -2.90 8.99 0.69
CA ASP A 31 -1.95 10.11 0.70
C ASP A 31 -2.73 11.41 0.87
N VAL A 32 -2.09 12.45 1.42
CA VAL A 32 -2.69 13.77 1.68
C VAL A 32 -2.23 14.84 0.67
N SER A 33 -1.31 14.47 -0.22
CA SER A 33 -0.79 15.31 -1.30
C SER A 33 -1.83 15.56 -2.39
#